data_AF-A0A7V1PXQ3-F1
#
_entry.id   AF-A0A7V1PXQ3-F1
#
_cell.length_a   1.000
_cell.length_b   1.000
_cell.length_c   1.000
_cell.angle_alpha   90.00
_cell.angle_beta   90.00
_cell.angle_gamma   90.00
#
_symmetry.space_group_name_H-M   'P 1'
#
loop_
_entity.id
_entity.type
_entity.pdbx_description
1 polymer ?
#
loop_
_entity_poly.entity_id
_entity_poly.type
_entity_poly.pdbx_seq_one_letter_code
_entity_poly.pdbx_strand_id
1 'polypeptide(L)'
;MKKNIDPFNKILDEMKKLHTKKSADYGTDEDPYANIMEAEKMGIEAWEAVVIRMGDKLSRLQSLSLNQKLENESGEDSFLDLAVYGIIGLIMLRRLNDEEA
;
A
#
# COMPACT_ATOMS: atom_id res chain seq x y z
N MET A 1 -1.79 -8.41 34.53
CA MET A 1 -1.00 -7.34 33.88
C MET A 1 -1.77 -6.83 32.68
N LYS A 2 -2.07 -5.53 32.60
CA LYS A 2 -2.50 -4.94 31.33
C LYS A 2 -1.25 -4.85 30.45
N LYS A 3 -1.17 -5.64 29.37
CA LYS A 3 -0.10 -5.53 28.39
C LYS A 3 -0.18 -4.11 27.85
N ASN A 4 0.84 -3.29 28.09
CA ASN A 4 0.90 -1.95 27.52
C ASN A 4 1.07 -2.17 26.02
N ILE A 5 -0.01 -2.07 25.27
CA ILE A 5 0.01 -2.35 23.83
C ILE A 5 0.72 -1.15 23.19
N ASP A 6 1.98 -1.37 22.83
CA ASP A 6 2.78 -0.45 22.03
C ASP A 6 1.96 0.04 20.82
N PRO A 7 1.75 1.37 20.67
CA PRO A 7 0.97 1.94 19.57
C PRO A 7 1.43 1.47 18.19
N PHE A 8 2.71 1.19 18.01
CA PHE A 8 3.24 0.67 16.75
C PHE A 8 2.62 -0.69 16.39
N ASN A 9 2.52 -1.60 17.36
CA ASN A 9 1.91 -2.91 17.14
C ASN A 9 0.41 -2.81 16.80
N LYS A 10 -0.30 -1.80 17.32
CA LYS A 10 -1.70 -1.55 16.91
C LYS A 10 -1.80 -1.14 15.45
N ILE A 11 -0.91 -0.25 15.01
CA ILE A 11 -0.86 0.19 13.62
C ILE A 11 -0.53 -0.99 12.70
N LEU A 12 0.36 -1.89 13.09
CA LEU A 12 0.62 -3.12 12.33
C LEU A 12 -0.64 -3.98 12.18
N ASP A 13 -1.43 -4.14 13.25
CA ASP A 13 -2.70 -4.87 13.20
C ASP A 13 -3.73 -4.17 12.29
N GLU A 14 -3.77 -2.84 12.32
CA GLU A 14 -4.62 -2.02 11.44
C GLU A 14 -4.21 -2.16 9.98
N MET A 15 -2.91 -2.04 9.67
CA MET A 15 -2.35 -2.25 8.34
C MET A 15 -2.70 -3.63 7.80
N LYS A 16 -2.57 -4.69 8.63
CA LYS A 16 -2.92 -6.05 8.23
C LYS A 16 -4.40 -6.15 7.87
N LYS A 17 -5.30 -5.61 8.71
CA LYS A 17 -6.74 -5.61 8.43
C LYS A 17 -7.07 -4.82 7.17
N LEU A 18 -6.45 -3.65 6.99
CA LEU A 18 -6.63 -2.81 5.81
C LEU A 18 -6.20 -3.55 4.55
N HIS A 19 -5.02 -4.17 4.56
CA HIS A 19 -4.52 -4.98 3.45
C HIS A 19 -5.47 -6.13 3.12
N THR A 20 -5.88 -6.93 4.11
CA THR A 20 -6.80 -8.06 3.90
C THR A 20 -8.17 -7.62 3.36
N LYS A 21 -8.71 -6.50 3.87
CA LYS A 21 -9.98 -5.96 3.38
C LYS A 21 -9.85 -5.53 1.91
N LYS A 22 -8.82 -4.75 1.60
CA LYS A 22 -8.58 -4.22 0.26
C LYS A 22 -8.26 -5.31 -0.76
N SER A 23 -7.45 -6.31 -0.38
CA SER A 23 -7.15 -7.46 -1.25
C SER A 23 -8.39 -8.28 -1.60
N ALA A 24 -9.45 -8.24 -0.77
CA ALA A 24 -10.73 -8.88 -1.11
C ALA A 24 -11.49 -8.11 -2.22
N ASP A 25 -11.26 -6.81 -2.36
CA ASP A 25 -11.94 -5.98 -3.35
C ASP A 25 -11.31 -6.06 -4.75
N TYR A 26 -10.01 -6.41 -4.84
CA TYR A 26 -9.26 -6.35 -6.09
C TYR A 26 -8.30 -7.52 -6.36
N GLY A 27 -8.15 -8.45 -5.42
CA GLY A 27 -7.41 -9.68 -5.61
C GLY A 27 -8.28 -10.74 -6.29
N THR A 28 -7.64 -11.74 -6.87
CA THR A 28 -8.31 -12.97 -7.30
C THR A 28 -8.01 -14.08 -6.29
N ASP A 29 -8.71 -15.22 -6.41
CA ASP A 29 -8.39 -16.43 -5.62
C ASP A 29 -6.95 -16.94 -5.89
N GLU A 30 -6.36 -16.53 -7.02
CA GLU A 30 -5.05 -16.96 -7.51
C GLU A 30 -3.92 -15.97 -7.14
N ASP A 31 -4.17 -14.66 -7.20
CA ASP A 31 -3.21 -13.64 -6.78
C ASP A 31 -3.90 -12.48 -6.02
N PRO A 32 -3.58 -12.26 -4.73
CA PRO A 32 -4.09 -11.11 -3.97
C PRO A 32 -3.61 -9.75 -4.49
N TYR A 33 -2.65 -9.72 -5.43
CA TYR A 33 -2.10 -8.52 -6.05
C TYR A 33 -2.45 -8.38 -7.54
N ALA A 34 -3.45 -9.12 -8.04
CA ALA A 34 -3.84 -9.10 -9.45
C ALA A 34 -4.01 -7.68 -10.03
N ASN A 35 -4.60 -6.75 -9.27
CA ASN A 35 -4.76 -5.36 -9.67
C ASN A 35 -3.47 -4.56 -9.89
N ILE A 36 -2.37 -4.97 -9.26
CA ILE A 36 -1.04 -4.41 -9.48
C ILE A 36 -0.43 -5.07 -10.70
N MET A 37 -0.55 -6.40 -10.83
CA MET A 37 -0.04 -7.18 -11.97
C MET A 37 -0.69 -6.75 -13.30
N GLU A 38 -1.93 -6.25 -13.31
CA GLU A 38 -2.57 -5.72 -14.52
C GLU A 38 -1.76 -4.61 -15.20
N ALA A 39 -0.90 -3.88 -14.47
CA ALA A 39 -0.05 -2.84 -15.04
C ALA A 39 0.98 -3.40 -16.04
N GLU A 40 1.39 -4.66 -15.87
CA GLU A 40 2.36 -5.32 -16.76
C GLU A 40 1.81 -5.50 -18.17
N LYS A 41 0.48 -5.64 -18.31
CA LYS A 41 -0.19 -5.67 -19.63
C LYS A 41 -0.03 -4.35 -20.39
N MET A 42 0.31 -3.27 -19.69
CA MET A 42 0.61 -1.96 -20.26
C MET A 42 2.13 -1.69 -20.36
N GLY A 43 2.97 -2.68 -20.07
CA GLY A 43 4.43 -2.54 -20.09
C GLY A 43 4.99 -1.74 -18.91
N ILE A 44 4.28 -1.70 -17.78
CA ILE A 44 4.73 -1.09 -16.53
C ILE A 44 4.99 -2.22 -15.53
N GLU A 45 6.19 -2.31 -14.99
CA GLU A 45 6.52 -3.34 -14.02
C GLU A 45 5.66 -3.20 -12.75
N ALA A 46 5.25 -4.31 -12.15
CA ALA A 46 4.36 -4.29 -10.98
C ALA A 46 4.90 -3.43 -9.82
N TRP A 47 6.20 -3.45 -9.57
CA TRP A 47 6.82 -2.62 -8.52
C TRP A 47 6.79 -1.13 -8.87
N GLU A 48 6.90 -0.75 -10.16
CA GLU A 48 6.78 0.63 -10.62
C GLU A 48 5.35 1.14 -10.45
N ALA A 49 4.36 0.29 -10.75
CA ALA A 49 2.95 0.60 -10.53
C ALA A 49 2.66 0.89 -9.04
N VAL A 50 3.32 0.18 -8.12
CA VAL A 50 3.24 0.48 -6.68
C VAL A 50 3.83 1.87 -6.37
N VAL A 51 5.01 2.20 -6.93
CA VAL A 51 5.65 3.51 -6.71
C VAL A 51 4.75 4.66 -7.20
N ILE A 52 4.11 4.50 -8.36
CA ILE A 52 3.15 5.48 -8.90
C ILE A 52 2.00 5.71 -7.90
N ARG A 53 1.38 4.63 -7.41
CA ARG A 53 0.28 4.72 -6.43
C ARG A 53 0.72 5.33 -5.10
N MET A 54 1.96 5.08 -4.66
CA MET A 54 2.53 5.76 -3.50
C MET A 54 2.69 7.27 -3.74
N GLY A 55 3.06 7.67 -4.96
CA GLY A 55 3.12 9.07 -5.39
C GLY A 55 1.80 9.82 -5.18
N ASP A 56 0.68 9.21 -5.55
CA ASP A 56 -0.66 9.80 -5.34
C ASP A 56 -0.94 10.08 -3.86
N LYS A 57 -0.61 9.12 -2.98
CA LYS A 57 -0.83 9.26 -1.53
C LYS A 57 0.12 10.28 -0.91
N LEU A 58 1.38 10.30 -1.34
CA LEU A 58 2.36 11.27 -0.89
C LEU A 58 1.97 12.70 -1.30
N SER A 59 1.49 12.89 -2.53
CA SER A 59 0.98 14.19 -3.01
C SER A 59 -0.17 14.71 -2.15
N ARG A 60 -1.05 13.82 -1.68
CA ARG A 60 -2.11 14.18 -0.73
C ARG A 60 -1.56 14.63 0.62
N LEU A 61 -0.57 13.93 1.17
CA LEU A 61 0.09 14.34 2.42
C LEU A 61 0.82 15.69 2.28
N GLN A 62 1.46 15.94 1.13
CA GLN A 62 2.07 17.23 0.83
C GLN A 62 1.01 18.34 0.81
N SER A 63 -0.13 18.08 0.17
CA SER A 63 -1.26 19.02 0.13
C SER A 63 -1.83 19.31 1.51
N LEU A 64 -1.98 18.28 2.36
CA LEU A 64 -2.39 18.43 3.76
C LEU A 64 -1.39 19.29 4.55
N SER A 65 -0.08 19.03 4.37
CA SER A 65 0.97 19.77 5.06
C SER A 65 1.00 21.26 4.67
N LEU A 66 0.64 21.60 3.43
CA LEU A 66 0.66 22.97 2.93
C LEU A 66 -0.64 23.72 3.21
N ASN A 67 -1.80 23.07 3.07
CA ASN A 67 -3.11 23.74 3.05
C ASN A 67 -4.03 23.40 4.23
N GLN A 68 -3.65 22.48 5.12
CA GLN A 68 -4.42 22.00 6.28
C GLN A 68 -5.86 21.52 5.98
N LYS A 69 -6.19 21.25 4.70
CA LYS A 69 -7.51 20.79 4.28
C LYS A 69 -7.38 19.51 3.45
N LEU A 70 -8.19 18.53 3.79
CA LEU A 70 -8.40 17.31 3.01
C LEU A 70 -9.85 17.34 2.55
N GLU A 71 -10.06 17.17 1.25
CA GLU A 71 -11.43 17.20 0.70
C GLU A 71 -12.11 15.83 0.70
N ASN A 72 -11.36 14.73 0.58
CA ASN A 72 -11.97 13.41 0.28
C ASN A 72 -11.37 12.18 1.00
N GLU A 73 -10.09 12.18 1.38
CA GLU A 73 -9.42 11.01 2.01
C GLU A 73 -8.55 11.50 3.17
N SER A 74 -8.52 10.79 4.31
CA SER A 74 -7.83 11.29 5.51
C SER A 74 -6.31 11.21 5.37
N GLY A 75 -5.58 12.03 6.14
CA GLY A 75 -4.11 11.96 6.20
C GLY A 75 -3.65 10.64 6.82
N GLU A 76 -4.41 10.12 7.78
CA GLU A 76 -4.17 8.81 8.41
C GLU A 76 -4.27 7.67 7.40
N ASP A 77 -5.32 7.66 6.56
CA ASP A 77 -5.46 6.68 5.47
C ASP A 77 -4.26 6.73 4.51
N SER A 78 -3.77 7.94 4.21
CA SER A 78 -2.62 8.11 3.32
C SER A 78 -1.33 7.56 3.91
N PHE A 79 -1.10 7.72 5.22
CA PHE A 79 0.05 7.10 5.90
C PHE A 79 -0.06 5.57 5.94
N LEU A 80 -1.24 5.03 6.28
CA LEU A 80 -1.48 3.59 6.28
C LEU A 80 -1.31 2.98 4.89
N ASP A 81 -1.84 3.64 3.86
CA ASP A 81 -1.70 3.20 2.47
C ASP A 81 -0.24 3.19 2.02
N LEU A 82 0.54 4.22 2.36
CA LEU A 82 1.97 4.26 2.05
C LEU A 82 2.72 3.11 2.72
N ALA A 83 2.41 2.79 3.97
CA ALA A 83 3.04 1.69 4.68
C ALA A 83 2.67 0.32 4.07
N VAL A 84 1.39 0.13 3.70
CA VAL A 84 0.93 -1.10 3.01
C VAL A 84 1.56 -1.22 1.62
N TYR A 85 1.56 -0.15 0.82
CA TYR A 85 2.20 -0.16 -0.50
C TYR A 85 3.71 -0.37 -0.40
N GLY A 86 4.39 0.14 0.62
CA GLY A 86 5.81 -0.16 0.84
C GLY A 86 6.09 -1.66 1.00
N ILE A 87 5.21 -2.38 1.70
CA ILE A 87 5.30 -3.85 1.82
C ILE A 87 5.01 -4.52 0.49
N ILE A 88 3.94 -4.11 -0.22
CA ILE A 88 3.58 -4.69 -1.51
C ILE A 88 4.70 -4.48 -2.54
N GLY A 89 5.28 -3.28 -2.61
CA GLY A 89 6.39 -2.97 -3.51
C GLY A 89 7.62 -3.84 -3.25
N LEU A 90 7.95 -4.10 -1.98
CA LEU A 90 9.01 -5.04 -1.62
C LEU A 90 8.70 -6.47 -2.09
N ILE A 91 7.44 -6.91 -2.01
CA ILE A 91 7.04 -8.23 -2.52
C ILE A 91 7.20 -8.28 -4.04
N MET A 92 6.74 -7.27 -4.78
CA MET A 92 6.88 -7.22 -6.24
C MET A 92 8.35 -7.20 -6.67
N LEU A 93 9.18 -6.40 -6.02
CA LEU A 93 10.62 -6.33 -6.33
C LEU A 93 11.32 -7.67 -6.08
N ARG A 94 10.90 -8.43 -5.05
CA ARG A 94 11.43 -9.77 -4.80
C ARG A 94 11.00 -10.78 -5.86
N ARG A 95 9.72 -10.74 -6.29
CA ARG A 95 9.21 -11.58 -7.39
C ARG A 95 10.03 -11.35 -8.67
N LEU A 96 10.26 -10.09 -9.04
CA LEU A 96 11.08 -9.74 -10.21
C LEU A 96 12.49 -10.37 -10.11
N ASN A 97 13.17 -10.18 -8.98
CA ASN A 97 14.52 -10.72 -8.79
C ASN A 97 14.56 -12.26 -8.83
N ASP A 98 13.48 -12.93 -8.40
CA ASP A 98 13.37 -14.40 -8.43
C ASP A 98 13.10 -14.92 -9.85
N GLU A 99 12.46 -14.14 -10.73
CA GLU A 99 12.25 -14.48 -12.14
C GLU A 99 13.50 -14.28 -13.01
N GLU A 100 14.37 -13.35 -12.63
CA GLU A 100 15.64 -13.07 -13.31
C GLU A 100 16.78 -14.05 -12.94
N ALA A 101 16.60 -14.87 -11.89
CA ALA A 101 17.60 -15.79 -11.33
C ALA A 101 17.60 -17.20 -11.96
#